data_AF-A0AAE0YQ62-F1
#
_entry.id   AF-A0AAE0YQ62-F1
#
_cell.length_a   1.000
_cell.length_b   1.000
_cell.length_c   1.000
_cell.angle_alpha   90.00
_cell.angle_beta   90.00
_cell.angle_gamma   90.00
#
_symmetry.space_group_name_H-M   'P 1'
#
loop_
_entity.id
_entity.type
_entity.pdbx_description
1 polymer ?
#
loop_
_entity_poly.entity_id
_entity_poly.type
_entity_poly.pdbx_seq_one_letter_code
_entity_poly.pdbx_strand_id
1 'polypeptide(L)'
;MAATRSVLGVTLILLCLPTGSGAVTVSILEPIRSTGDEIGLIFIPSFYASGYRYNLTAQAIQKSSGQRVWVALTENYFFDVVSQPELQRGISLAIEELKNAGMTSELYVGVVHGISANLVLDFVPTSDLKALILMGSTLFRINFFSGLPDPGTNTGCGAGRVEKINQSGGGIRETPGRSVEPLARNLQDAGTQWSLIDTGYDLQPDIRDQEAHRLIGKYINAFLTATFSSVDDQVDEALAQLSEAFLKTAAKFQPFLDIRNLETDGKTSMWTALAQELFAGEYSDRVEVSNQIVNNLWFFSKTPGTTLRNDDMRIDTYALIVDKDKPDENEIWLPEESPSEVNMKLVSKEAIRRALPRQNDTTHQLAPNTCASLNRLALALALSVSTEEARGRYLSRGRPIIVEEDLLRGSHLGWATSPLEVWEEDDGLHVRSVEWVSSKQHYCKVMSPYRVMEWVNIDSLRVYQGSD
;
A
#
# COMPACT_ATOMS: atom_id res chain seq x y z
N MET A 1 63.68 21.42 -16.10
CA MET A 1 63.99 20.02 -15.75
C MET A 1 63.16 19.57 -14.53
N ALA A 2 61.82 19.74 -14.52
CA ALA A 2 60.98 19.42 -13.34
C ALA A 2 59.46 19.34 -13.62
N ALA A 3 58.99 18.80 -14.75
CA ALA A 3 57.53 18.79 -15.04
C ALA A 3 56.98 17.57 -15.80
N THR A 4 57.73 16.47 -15.92
CA THR A 4 57.30 15.32 -16.76
C THR A 4 57.21 13.98 -16.04
N ARG A 5 57.22 13.96 -14.68
CA ARG A 5 57.14 12.71 -13.90
C ARG A 5 55.82 12.48 -13.14
N SER A 6 54.86 13.42 -13.14
CA SER A 6 53.60 13.25 -12.38
C SER A 6 52.39 12.77 -13.18
N VAL A 7 52.48 12.65 -14.52
CA VAL A 7 51.33 12.21 -15.34
C VAL A 7 51.27 10.69 -15.49
N LEU A 8 52.39 9.97 -15.43
CA LEU A 8 52.39 8.51 -15.56
C LEU A 8 51.88 7.76 -14.31
N GLY A 9 51.90 8.39 -13.13
CA GLY A 9 51.42 7.79 -11.88
C GLY A 9 49.90 7.80 -11.72
N VAL A 10 49.20 8.76 -12.33
CA VAL A 10 47.73 8.87 -12.27
C VAL A 10 47.07 7.96 -13.31
N THR A 11 47.70 7.72 -14.46
CA THR A 11 47.15 6.82 -15.48
C THR A 11 47.21 5.34 -15.08
N LEU A 12 48.15 4.94 -14.21
CA LEU A 12 48.24 3.54 -13.75
C LEU A 12 47.23 3.20 -12.63
N ILE A 13 46.75 4.19 -11.88
CA ILE A 13 45.77 3.98 -10.80
C ILE A 13 44.34 3.82 -11.38
N LEU A 14 44.04 4.42 -12.54
CA LEU A 14 42.76 4.19 -13.24
C LEU A 14 42.68 2.83 -13.97
N LEU A 15 43.81 2.19 -14.29
CA LEU A 15 43.86 0.87 -14.94
C LEU A 15 43.79 -0.31 -13.95
N CYS A 16 43.87 -0.02 -12.64
CA CYS A 16 43.64 -1.00 -11.57
C CYS A 16 42.35 -0.74 -10.80
N LEU A 17 41.47 0.14 -11.30
CA LEU A 17 40.06 0.05 -10.90
C LEU A 17 39.60 -1.34 -11.33
N PRO A 18 39.21 -2.22 -10.39
CA PRO A 18 38.73 -3.53 -10.76
C PRO A 18 37.55 -3.35 -11.71
N THR A 19 37.78 -3.58 -13.00
CA THR A 19 36.73 -3.77 -14.02
C THR A 19 35.97 -5.08 -13.79
N GLY A 20 36.33 -5.80 -12.73
CA GLY A 20 35.46 -6.75 -12.06
C GLY A 20 34.25 -6.01 -11.50
N SER A 21 33.30 -5.68 -12.39
CA SER A 21 31.89 -5.84 -12.02
C SER A 21 31.80 -7.16 -11.27
N GLY A 22 31.46 -7.10 -9.98
CA GLY A 22 31.18 -8.30 -9.20
C GLY A 22 30.20 -9.10 -10.04
N ALA A 23 30.65 -10.24 -10.56
CA ALA A 23 29.80 -11.02 -11.42
C ALA A 23 28.66 -11.53 -10.55
N VAL A 24 27.41 -11.23 -10.91
CA VAL A 24 26.24 -11.87 -10.32
C VAL A 24 26.54 -13.37 -10.24
N THR A 25 26.37 -13.95 -9.05
CA THR A 25 26.58 -15.38 -8.82
C THR A 25 25.24 -16.06 -8.57
N VAL A 26 25.21 -17.39 -8.70
CA VAL A 26 23.99 -18.18 -8.46
C VAL A 26 24.32 -19.35 -7.56
N SER A 27 23.51 -19.53 -6.52
CA SER A 27 23.52 -20.71 -5.65
C SER A 27 22.34 -21.61 -5.98
N ILE A 28 22.59 -22.90 -6.25
CA ILE A 28 21.53 -23.87 -6.59
C ILE A 28 21.12 -24.69 -5.36
N LEU A 29 19.81 -24.83 -5.16
CA LEU A 29 19.21 -25.81 -4.25
C LEU A 29 18.54 -26.91 -5.09
N GLU A 30 19.06 -28.12 -4.98
CA GLU A 30 18.50 -29.30 -5.64
C GLU A 30 17.12 -29.68 -5.06
N PRO A 31 16.24 -30.34 -5.83
CA PRO A 31 14.94 -30.79 -5.35
C PRO A 31 15.06 -31.80 -4.22
N ILE A 32 14.21 -31.66 -3.20
CA ILE A 32 14.10 -32.68 -2.12
C ILE A 32 13.33 -33.93 -2.54
N ARG A 33 12.66 -33.90 -3.71
CA ARG A 33 11.87 -35.00 -4.26
C ARG A 33 12.64 -35.64 -5.40
N SER A 34 12.63 -36.97 -5.46
CA SER A 34 13.25 -37.73 -6.54
C SER A 34 12.35 -37.85 -7.78
N THR A 35 11.05 -37.60 -7.66
CA THR A 35 10.04 -37.77 -8.72
C THR A 35 9.07 -36.60 -8.74
N GLY A 36 8.44 -36.34 -9.89
CA GLY A 36 7.47 -35.26 -10.12
C GLY A 36 7.90 -34.34 -11.25
N ASP A 37 7.01 -33.44 -11.66
CA ASP A 37 7.31 -32.43 -12.68
C ASP A 37 8.41 -31.48 -12.20
N GLU A 38 9.32 -31.09 -13.11
CA GLU A 38 10.44 -30.21 -12.78
C GLU A 38 10.10 -28.74 -13.03
N ILE A 39 10.27 -27.92 -11.99
CA ILE A 39 10.10 -26.45 -12.06
C ILE A 39 11.35 -25.79 -11.47
N GLY A 40 11.86 -24.77 -12.14
CA GLY A 40 12.97 -23.95 -11.68
C GLY A 40 12.48 -22.60 -11.16
N LEU A 41 12.75 -22.30 -9.89
CA LEU A 41 12.49 -20.99 -9.29
C LEU A 41 13.75 -20.15 -9.31
N ILE A 42 13.69 -18.95 -9.89
CA ILE A 42 14.80 -18.00 -9.91
C ILE A 42 14.46 -16.86 -8.97
N PHE A 43 15.11 -16.84 -7.80
CA PHE A 43 14.91 -15.79 -6.79
C PHE A 43 15.69 -14.54 -7.17
N ILE A 44 14.98 -13.44 -7.32
CA ILE A 44 15.53 -12.11 -7.59
C ILE A 44 15.31 -11.27 -6.32
N PRO A 45 16.37 -10.96 -5.56
CA PRO A 45 16.24 -10.29 -4.28
C PRO A 45 15.80 -8.82 -4.45
N SER A 46 15.23 -8.23 -3.38
CA SER A 46 15.09 -6.77 -3.27
C SER A 46 16.46 -6.09 -3.18
N PHE A 47 16.50 -4.76 -3.28
CA PHE A 47 17.72 -3.99 -3.06
C PHE A 47 18.29 -4.26 -1.65
N TYR A 48 19.61 -4.28 -1.55
CA TYR A 48 20.39 -4.54 -0.33
C TYR A 48 20.17 -5.93 0.28
N ALA A 49 19.54 -6.84 -0.45
CA ALA A 49 19.36 -8.23 -0.05
C ALA A 49 20.15 -9.17 -0.97
N SER A 50 20.84 -10.15 -0.38
CA SER A 50 21.41 -11.28 -1.13
C SER A 50 20.35 -12.37 -1.33
N GLY A 51 20.38 -13.05 -2.49
CA GLY A 51 19.58 -14.24 -2.76
C GLY A 51 19.72 -15.34 -1.72
N TYR A 52 20.91 -15.49 -1.10
CA TYR A 52 21.14 -16.46 -0.02
C TYR A 52 20.11 -16.32 1.12
N ARG A 53 19.66 -15.08 1.39
CA ARG A 53 18.70 -14.82 2.47
C ARG A 53 17.38 -15.57 2.27
N TYR A 54 17.01 -15.89 1.03
CA TYR A 54 15.76 -16.59 0.69
C TYR A 54 15.85 -18.12 0.79
N ASN A 55 16.98 -18.68 1.26
CA ASN A 55 17.16 -20.13 1.39
C ASN A 55 16.06 -20.82 2.22
N LEU A 56 15.67 -20.25 3.37
CA LEU A 56 14.58 -20.83 4.18
C LEU A 56 13.22 -20.78 3.47
N THR A 57 12.95 -19.71 2.72
CA THR A 57 11.75 -19.57 1.89
C THR A 57 11.74 -20.62 0.78
N ALA A 58 12.85 -20.75 0.06
CA ALA A 58 13.05 -21.76 -0.98
C ALA A 58 12.80 -23.18 -0.45
N GLN A 59 13.40 -23.53 0.68
CA GLN A 59 13.19 -24.82 1.34
C GLN A 59 11.74 -25.03 1.78
N ALA A 60 11.05 -23.98 2.25
CA ALA A 60 9.64 -24.08 2.62
C ALA A 60 8.74 -24.34 1.41
N ILE A 61 9.06 -23.76 0.24
CA ILE A 61 8.39 -24.04 -1.02
C ILE A 61 8.63 -25.50 -1.43
N GLN A 62 9.89 -25.95 -1.44
CA GLN A 62 10.23 -27.34 -1.76
C GLN A 62 9.50 -28.35 -0.85
N LYS A 63 9.45 -28.08 0.46
CA LYS A 63 8.73 -28.91 1.45
C LYS A 63 7.22 -28.95 1.21
N SER A 64 6.64 -27.84 0.77
CA SER A 64 5.20 -27.71 0.51
C SER A 64 4.80 -28.31 -0.84
N SER A 65 5.76 -28.55 -1.74
CA SER A 65 5.49 -29.02 -3.09
C SER A 65 5.52 -30.53 -3.25
N GLY A 66 4.59 -31.03 -4.06
CA GLY A 66 4.64 -32.38 -4.61
C GLY A 66 5.55 -32.50 -5.84
N GLN A 67 6.04 -31.37 -6.37
CA GLN A 67 6.82 -31.28 -7.60
C GLN A 67 8.34 -31.30 -7.31
N ARG A 68 9.16 -31.54 -8.33
CA ARG A 68 10.62 -31.41 -8.28
C ARG A 68 11.01 -29.95 -8.45
N VAL A 69 10.93 -29.19 -7.36
CA VAL A 69 11.25 -27.76 -7.35
C VAL A 69 12.75 -27.55 -7.21
N TRP A 70 13.39 -27.12 -8.28
CA TRP A 70 14.75 -26.59 -8.31
C TRP A 70 14.74 -25.11 -7.94
N VAL A 71 15.77 -24.61 -7.26
CA VAL A 71 15.87 -23.19 -6.91
C VAL A 71 17.24 -22.63 -7.24
N ALA A 72 17.26 -21.48 -7.90
CA ALA A 72 18.43 -20.65 -8.12
C ALA A 72 18.30 -19.35 -7.32
N LEU A 73 19.26 -19.09 -6.43
CA LEU A 73 19.35 -17.87 -5.63
C LEU A 73 20.39 -16.94 -6.26
N THR A 74 19.98 -15.79 -6.80
CA THR A 74 20.92 -14.83 -7.42
C THR A 74 21.53 -13.90 -6.37
N GLU A 75 22.84 -13.69 -6.46
CA GLU A 75 23.62 -12.99 -5.43
C GLU A 75 24.67 -12.06 -6.06
N ASN A 76 25.31 -11.23 -5.23
CA ASN A 76 26.45 -10.38 -5.61
C ASN A 76 26.16 -9.37 -6.74
N TYR A 77 24.96 -8.77 -6.72
CA TYR A 77 24.65 -7.59 -7.54
C TYR A 77 25.54 -6.41 -7.13
N PHE A 78 25.88 -5.54 -8.07
CA PHE A 78 26.73 -4.39 -7.79
C PHE A 78 26.06 -3.44 -6.77
N PHE A 79 26.79 -3.15 -5.68
CA PHE A 79 26.26 -2.43 -4.51
C PHE A 79 25.00 -3.05 -3.87
N ASP A 80 24.78 -4.35 -4.07
CA ASP A 80 23.55 -5.06 -3.67
C ASP A 80 22.27 -4.45 -4.30
N VAL A 81 22.40 -3.71 -5.40
CA VAL A 81 21.27 -3.13 -6.12
C VAL A 81 21.10 -3.87 -7.43
N VAL A 82 19.93 -4.45 -7.65
CA VAL A 82 19.60 -5.09 -8.92
C VAL A 82 19.49 -3.99 -9.98
N SER A 83 20.40 -3.97 -10.97
CA SER A 83 20.27 -3.14 -12.17
C SER A 83 19.67 -3.93 -13.33
N GLN A 84 19.10 -3.26 -14.34
CA GLN A 84 18.50 -3.94 -15.49
C GLN A 84 19.50 -4.83 -16.27
N PRO A 85 20.75 -4.40 -16.56
CA PRO A 85 21.73 -5.27 -17.23
C PRO A 85 22.13 -6.49 -16.40
N GLU A 86 22.30 -6.30 -15.08
CA GLU A 86 22.66 -7.39 -14.18
C GLU A 86 21.50 -8.36 -13.95
N LEU A 87 20.26 -7.87 -13.97
CA LEU A 87 19.07 -8.70 -13.87
C LEU A 87 19.00 -9.69 -15.04
N GLN A 88 19.17 -9.21 -16.28
CA GLN A 88 19.20 -10.07 -17.46
C GLN A 88 20.30 -11.13 -17.34
N ARG A 89 21.53 -10.70 -16.99
CA ARG A 89 22.66 -11.61 -16.79
C ARG A 89 22.37 -12.64 -15.69
N GLY A 90 21.81 -12.21 -14.56
CA GLY A 90 21.49 -13.05 -13.42
C GLY A 90 20.47 -14.13 -13.75
N ILE A 91 19.42 -13.79 -14.50
CA ILE A 91 18.41 -14.77 -14.96
C ILE A 91 19.03 -15.77 -15.93
N SER A 92 19.81 -15.31 -16.93
CA SER A 92 20.47 -16.21 -17.88
C SER A 92 21.45 -17.15 -17.18
N LEU A 93 22.26 -16.63 -16.26
CA LEU A 93 23.18 -17.44 -15.46
C LEU A 93 22.44 -18.43 -14.57
N ALA A 94 21.32 -18.03 -13.96
CA ALA A 94 20.52 -18.93 -13.15
C ALA A 94 19.96 -20.11 -13.94
N ILE A 95 19.49 -19.86 -15.17
CA ILE A 95 19.04 -20.92 -16.08
C ILE A 95 20.19 -21.86 -16.46
N GLU A 96 21.36 -21.31 -16.76
CA GLU A 96 22.57 -22.09 -17.07
C GLU A 96 22.97 -22.99 -15.90
N GLU A 97 23.07 -22.44 -14.68
CA GLU A 97 23.44 -23.18 -13.48
C GLU A 97 22.41 -24.24 -13.08
N LEU A 98 21.10 -23.97 -13.27
CA LEU A 98 20.05 -24.98 -13.09
C LEU A 98 20.23 -26.16 -14.05
N LYS A 99 20.52 -25.90 -15.32
CA LYS A 99 20.78 -26.94 -16.33
C LYS A 99 22.05 -27.72 -16.00
N ASN A 100 23.12 -27.03 -15.61
CA ASN A 100 24.39 -27.65 -15.21
C ASN A 100 24.22 -28.55 -13.97
N ALA A 101 23.33 -28.18 -13.04
CA ALA A 101 22.99 -28.99 -11.88
C ALA A 101 22.08 -30.20 -12.21
N GLY A 102 21.59 -30.32 -13.45
CA GLY A 102 20.84 -31.48 -13.93
C GLY A 102 19.33 -31.26 -14.08
N MET A 103 18.82 -30.03 -13.94
CA MET A 103 17.44 -29.71 -14.30
C MET A 103 17.24 -29.87 -15.82
N THR A 104 16.21 -30.61 -16.23
CA THR A 104 15.93 -30.92 -17.64
C THR A 104 14.76 -30.14 -18.23
N SER A 105 13.88 -29.61 -17.39
CA SER A 105 12.73 -28.81 -17.78
C SER A 105 13.10 -27.37 -18.19
N GLU A 106 12.24 -26.75 -19.02
CA GLU A 106 12.31 -25.34 -19.42
C GLU A 106 11.28 -24.45 -18.68
N LEU A 107 10.65 -24.98 -17.62
CA LEU A 107 9.68 -24.26 -16.80
C LEU A 107 10.41 -23.42 -15.72
N TYR A 108 10.77 -22.19 -16.08
CA TYR A 108 11.39 -21.23 -15.18
C TYR A 108 10.38 -20.21 -14.66
N VAL A 109 10.37 -19.96 -13.36
CA VAL A 109 9.49 -18.99 -12.69
C VAL A 109 10.34 -17.98 -11.94
N GLY A 110 10.14 -16.70 -12.21
CA GLY A 110 10.81 -15.63 -11.46
C GLY A 110 10.11 -15.40 -10.12
N VAL A 111 10.86 -15.46 -9.02
CA VAL A 111 10.38 -15.13 -7.67
C VAL A 111 11.05 -13.84 -7.23
N VAL A 112 10.34 -12.73 -7.31
CA VAL A 112 10.89 -11.38 -7.16
C VAL A 112 10.45 -10.78 -5.84
N HIS A 113 11.37 -10.23 -5.05
CA HIS A 113 11.03 -9.58 -3.78
C HIS A 113 11.16 -8.05 -3.85
N GLY A 114 10.23 -7.34 -3.22
CA GLY A 114 10.33 -5.91 -2.95
C GLY A 114 10.39 -5.03 -4.20
N ILE A 115 11.28 -4.05 -4.20
CA ILE A 115 11.35 -3.01 -5.25
C ILE A 115 11.85 -3.54 -6.60
N SER A 116 12.60 -4.66 -6.61
CA SER A 116 13.13 -5.29 -7.83
C SER A 116 12.03 -5.74 -8.79
N ALA A 117 10.79 -5.91 -8.32
CA ALA A 117 9.64 -6.22 -9.18
C ALA A 117 9.44 -5.19 -10.31
N ASN A 118 9.71 -3.91 -10.05
CA ASN A 118 9.58 -2.87 -11.07
C ASN A 118 10.58 -3.05 -12.22
N LEU A 119 11.75 -3.63 -11.96
CA LEU A 119 12.76 -3.89 -12.99
C LEU A 119 12.45 -5.17 -13.77
N VAL A 120 11.93 -6.20 -13.09
CA VAL A 120 11.63 -7.50 -13.71
C VAL A 120 10.47 -7.40 -14.68
N LEU A 121 9.48 -6.58 -14.41
CA LEU A 121 8.30 -6.46 -15.25
C LEU A 121 8.62 -5.95 -16.66
N ASP A 122 9.60 -5.06 -16.80
CA ASP A 122 10.08 -4.60 -18.12
C ASP A 122 10.86 -5.68 -18.89
N PHE A 123 11.41 -6.67 -18.17
CA PHE A 123 12.24 -7.73 -18.73
C PHE A 123 11.46 -8.99 -19.11
N VAL A 124 10.36 -9.29 -18.41
CA VAL A 124 9.58 -10.53 -18.60
C VAL A 124 9.24 -10.82 -20.06
N PRO A 125 8.78 -9.86 -20.88
CA PRO A 125 8.43 -10.13 -22.29
C PRO A 125 9.59 -10.66 -23.15
N THR A 126 10.84 -10.42 -22.76
CA THR A 126 12.04 -10.85 -23.50
C THR A 126 12.82 -11.95 -22.79
N SER A 127 12.30 -12.45 -21.67
CA SER A 127 12.93 -13.48 -20.85
C SER A 127 12.43 -14.89 -21.18
N ASP A 128 13.16 -15.91 -20.73
CA ASP A 128 12.73 -17.31 -20.79
C ASP A 128 11.77 -17.70 -19.64
N LEU A 129 11.42 -16.76 -18.76
CA LEU A 129 10.50 -17.00 -17.64
C LEU A 129 9.08 -17.28 -18.15
N LYS A 130 8.43 -18.28 -17.56
CA LYS A 130 7.04 -18.69 -17.88
C LYS A 130 6.01 -18.12 -16.93
N ALA A 131 6.43 -17.66 -15.74
CA ALA A 131 5.55 -17.03 -14.77
C ALA A 131 6.35 -16.15 -13.80
N LEU A 132 5.62 -15.32 -13.04
CA LEU A 132 6.19 -14.48 -12.00
C LEU A 132 5.43 -14.60 -10.67
N ILE A 133 6.20 -14.59 -9.59
CA ILE A 133 5.72 -14.48 -8.23
C ILE A 133 6.38 -13.25 -7.63
N LEU A 134 5.59 -12.24 -7.24
CA LEU A 134 6.07 -11.01 -6.62
C LEU A 134 5.76 -11.04 -5.13
N MET A 135 6.80 -11.12 -4.31
CA MET A 135 6.73 -11.14 -2.86
C MET A 135 7.02 -9.75 -2.29
N GLY A 136 6.22 -9.27 -1.33
CA GLY A 136 6.37 -7.94 -0.72
C GLY A 136 6.57 -6.77 -1.70
N SER A 137 6.15 -6.91 -2.96
CA SER A 137 6.57 -6.02 -4.03
C SER A 137 5.69 -4.78 -4.14
N THR A 138 6.30 -3.59 -4.09
CA THR A 138 5.57 -2.38 -4.47
C THR A 138 5.70 -2.12 -5.96
N LEU A 139 4.57 -2.03 -6.64
CA LEU A 139 4.48 -1.64 -8.04
C LEU A 139 4.23 -0.14 -8.17
N PHE A 140 5.09 0.56 -8.91
CA PHE A 140 4.84 1.95 -9.28
C PHE A 140 3.69 2.04 -10.31
N ARG A 141 3.10 3.23 -10.55
CA ARG A 141 1.95 3.36 -11.48
C ARG A 141 2.32 3.49 -12.96
N ILE A 142 3.61 3.50 -13.28
CA ILE A 142 4.10 3.96 -14.58
C ILE A 142 3.95 2.83 -15.64
N ASN A 143 2.83 2.81 -16.37
CA ASN A 143 2.59 2.03 -17.61
C ASN A 143 2.58 0.48 -17.55
N PHE A 144 2.15 -0.10 -16.43
CA PHE A 144 2.40 -1.51 -16.07
C PHE A 144 1.75 -2.63 -16.91
N PHE A 145 0.74 -2.37 -17.73
CA PHE A 145 -0.03 -3.46 -18.37
C PHE A 145 -0.22 -3.35 -19.90
N SER A 146 0.26 -2.30 -20.54
CA SER A 146 0.11 -2.16 -21.99
C SER A 146 1.08 -3.03 -22.81
N GLY A 147 2.07 -3.66 -22.16
CA GLY A 147 3.16 -4.39 -22.83
C GLY A 147 3.36 -5.85 -22.41
N LEU A 148 2.53 -6.41 -21.52
CA LEU A 148 2.59 -7.84 -21.25
C LEU A 148 2.12 -8.59 -22.50
N PRO A 149 2.87 -9.58 -23.01
CA PRO A 149 2.40 -10.42 -24.11
C PRO A 149 1.08 -11.11 -23.70
N ASP A 150 0.27 -11.44 -24.72
CA ASP A 150 -1.10 -11.98 -24.63
C ASP A 150 -1.40 -12.76 -23.32
N PRO A 151 -2.57 -12.58 -22.67
CA PRO A 151 -2.86 -13.06 -21.30
C PRO A 151 -2.79 -14.59 -21.06
N GLY A 152 -2.43 -15.38 -22.08
CA GLY A 152 -2.42 -16.84 -22.03
C GLY A 152 -1.26 -17.47 -21.26
N THR A 153 -0.23 -16.72 -20.87
CA THR A 153 0.98 -17.31 -20.27
C THR A 153 1.59 -16.58 -19.08
N ASN A 154 1.23 -15.34 -18.78
CA ASN A 154 1.85 -14.59 -17.67
C ASN A 154 0.89 -14.43 -16.48
N THR A 155 0.90 -15.41 -15.58
CA THR A 155 0.24 -15.33 -14.28
C THR A 155 1.20 -14.68 -13.28
N GLY A 156 0.86 -13.48 -12.81
CA GLY A 156 1.62 -12.72 -11.83
C GLY A 156 0.95 -12.77 -10.45
N CYS A 157 1.59 -13.39 -9.47
CA CYS A 157 1.09 -13.47 -8.10
C CYS A 157 1.74 -12.33 -7.28
N GLY A 158 1.08 -11.18 -7.11
CA GLY A 158 1.74 -9.93 -6.71
C GLY A 158 1.37 -9.38 -5.34
N ALA A 159 2.32 -9.26 -4.42
CA ALA A 159 2.15 -8.68 -3.09
C ALA A 159 2.33 -7.15 -3.07
N GLY A 160 1.52 -6.40 -3.82
CA GLY A 160 1.45 -4.94 -3.68
C GLY A 160 0.52 -4.49 -2.56
N ARG A 161 0.56 -3.19 -2.18
CA ARG A 161 -0.61 -2.53 -1.56
C ARG A 161 -1.80 -2.87 -2.48
N VAL A 162 -2.67 -3.78 -2.03
CA VAL A 162 -3.72 -4.43 -2.85
C VAL A 162 -4.64 -3.41 -3.52
N GLU A 163 -4.73 -2.22 -2.94
CA GLU A 163 -5.34 -1.06 -3.51
C GLU A 163 -4.85 -0.69 -4.93
N LYS A 164 -3.54 -0.72 -5.19
CA LYS A 164 -2.98 -0.42 -6.52
C LYS A 164 -3.30 -1.52 -7.53
N ILE A 165 -3.32 -2.77 -7.09
CA ILE A 165 -3.64 -3.92 -7.94
C ILE A 165 -5.13 -3.94 -8.28
N ASN A 166 -6.01 -3.65 -7.31
CA ASN A 166 -7.45 -3.55 -7.53
C ASN A 166 -7.82 -2.39 -8.48
N GLN A 167 -7.11 -1.26 -8.42
CA GLN A 167 -7.31 -0.17 -9.39
C GLN A 167 -6.89 -0.55 -10.82
N SER A 168 -5.89 -1.42 -10.99
CA SER A 168 -5.50 -1.94 -12.31
C SER A 168 -6.37 -3.08 -12.84
N GLY A 169 -7.13 -3.76 -11.97
CA GLY A 169 -7.97 -4.92 -12.33
C GLY A 169 -9.15 -4.60 -13.25
N GLY A 170 -9.53 -3.33 -13.40
CA GLY A 170 -10.65 -2.90 -14.25
C GLY A 170 -10.45 -3.10 -15.77
N GLY A 171 -9.32 -3.67 -16.21
CA GLY A 171 -8.98 -3.86 -17.62
C GLY A 171 -8.68 -5.31 -18.05
N ILE A 172 -8.75 -6.30 -17.15
CA ILE A 172 -8.44 -7.70 -17.50
C ILE A 172 -9.69 -8.32 -18.15
N ARG A 173 -9.70 -8.41 -19.49
CA ARG A 173 -10.73 -9.14 -20.25
C ARG A 173 -10.52 -10.64 -20.08
N GLU A 174 -11.58 -11.36 -19.71
CA GLU A 174 -11.63 -12.82 -19.76
C GLU A 174 -11.30 -13.32 -21.18
N THR A 175 -10.16 -14.01 -21.33
CA THR A 175 -9.86 -14.82 -22.51
C THR A 175 -10.28 -16.28 -22.25
N PRO A 176 -10.82 -16.99 -23.25
CA PRO A 176 -11.17 -18.40 -23.12
C PRO A 176 -9.90 -19.27 -23.11
N GLY A 177 -9.47 -19.62 -21.91
CA GLY A 177 -8.31 -20.43 -21.53
C GLY A 177 -8.16 -20.31 -20.01
N ARG A 178 -7.63 -21.31 -19.30
CA ARG A 178 -7.48 -21.28 -17.82
C ARG A 178 -6.58 -20.10 -17.40
N SER A 179 -7.13 -18.90 -17.32
CA SER A 179 -6.46 -17.69 -16.85
C SER A 179 -6.59 -17.68 -15.33
N VAL A 180 -5.47 -17.86 -14.63
CA VAL A 180 -5.41 -17.61 -13.20
C VAL A 180 -5.31 -16.10 -13.04
N GLU A 181 -6.36 -15.46 -12.52
CA GLU A 181 -6.34 -14.03 -12.22
C GLU A 181 -5.12 -13.68 -11.35
N PRO A 182 -4.49 -12.51 -11.54
CA PRO A 182 -3.34 -12.10 -10.74
C PRO A 182 -3.72 -12.07 -9.27
N LEU A 183 -3.24 -13.05 -8.52
CA LEU A 183 -3.58 -13.20 -7.12
C LEU A 183 -2.66 -12.30 -6.29
N ALA A 184 -3.23 -11.28 -5.67
CA ALA A 184 -2.48 -10.38 -4.80
C ALA A 184 -2.55 -10.84 -3.34
N ARG A 185 -1.40 -11.03 -2.70
CA ARG A 185 -1.34 -11.34 -1.26
C ARG A 185 -0.23 -10.57 -0.57
N ASN A 186 -0.58 -9.84 0.48
CA ASN A 186 0.41 -9.16 1.31
C ASN A 186 1.12 -10.18 2.21
N LEU A 187 2.35 -10.54 1.87
CA LEU A 187 3.29 -11.22 2.75
C LEU A 187 4.35 -10.18 3.10
N GLN A 188 4.13 -9.45 4.19
CA GLN A 188 5.15 -8.54 4.74
C GLN A 188 6.35 -9.37 5.17
N ASP A 189 7.51 -9.10 4.57
CA ASP A 189 8.91 -9.45 4.94
C ASP A 189 9.25 -10.83 5.53
N ALA A 190 8.32 -11.77 5.47
CA ALA A 190 8.59 -13.16 5.71
C ALA A 190 9.36 -13.69 4.50
N GLY A 191 10.67 -13.84 4.62
CA GLY A 191 11.45 -14.16 3.43
C GLY A 191 12.91 -14.40 3.68
N THR A 192 13.48 -13.71 4.65
CA THR A 192 14.92 -13.66 4.86
C THR A 192 15.30 -14.22 6.22
N GLN A 193 16.37 -15.04 6.29
CA GLN A 193 16.99 -15.46 7.57
C GLN A 193 17.40 -14.28 8.46
N TRP A 194 17.52 -13.10 7.85
CA TRP A 194 17.67 -11.81 8.47
C TRP A 194 16.46 -11.02 8.06
N SER A 195 15.41 -11.02 8.87
CA SER A 195 14.37 -10.02 8.69
C SER A 195 15.08 -8.66 8.69
N LEU A 196 15.01 -7.92 7.58
CA LEU A 196 15.38 -6.50 7.59
C LEU A 196 14.42 -5.68 8.45
N ILE A 197 13.50 -6.36 9.17
CA ILE A 197 12.72 -5.84 10.29
C ILE A 197 13.66 -5.08 11.20
N ASP A 198 13.68 -3.78 11.01
CA ASP A 198 14.21 -2.87 11.98
C ASP A 198 13.24 -2.94 13.15
N THR A 199 13.60 -3.66 14.21
CA THR A 199 12.73 -3.82 15.38
C THR A 199 12.38 -2.49 16.05
N GLY A 200 13.10 -1.41 15.71
CA GLY A 200 12.79 -0.05 16.13
C GLY A 200 11.84 0.70 15.21
N TYR A 201 11.50 0.19 14.02
CA TYR A 201 10.67 0.90 13.03
C TYR A 201 9.55 0.04 12.45
N ASP A 202 9.83 -1.21 12.15
CA ASP A 202 8.92 -2.14 11.51
C ASP A 202 7.91 -2.75 12.48
N LEU A 203 6.79 -3.19 11.92
CA LEU A 203 5.74 -3.84 12.69
C LEU A 203 6.21 -5.18 13.24
N GLN A 204 5.95 -5.42 14.53
CA GLN A 204 6.14 -6.74 15.10
C GLN A 204 5.20 -7.74 14.39
N PRO A 205 5.73 -8.81 13.78
CA PRO A 205 4.91 -9.76 13.06
C PRO A 205 4.02 -10.55 14.04
N ASP A 206 2.77 -10.76 13.65
CA ASP A 206 1.79 -11.55 14.45
C ASP A 206 2.03 -13.07 14.33
N ILE A 207 2.86 -13.48 13.39
CA ILE A 207 3.26 -14.87 13.17
C ILE A 207 4.78 -14.99 13.27
N ARG A 208 5.24 -16.18 13.68
CA ARG A 208 6.67 -16.49 13.70
C ARG A 208 7.19 -16.69 12.28
N ASP A 209 8.46 -16.39 12.05
CA ASP A 209 9.12 -16.55 10.74
C ASP A 209 8.93 -17.95 10.14
N GLN A 210 9.04 -19.00 10.96
CA GLN A 210 8.82 -20.38 10.49
C GLN A 210 7.41 -20.59 9.93
N GLU A 211 6.40 -20.03 10.60
CA GLU A 211 5.01 -20.11 10.14
C GLU A 211 4.80 -19.27 8.88
N ALA A 212 5.47 -18.12 8.80
CA ALA A 212 5.41 -17.26 7.65
C ALA A 212 6.02 -17.92 6.39
N HIS A 213 7.21 -18.53 6.51
CA HIS A 213 7.81 -19.35 5.45
C HIS A 213 6.92 -20.52 5.05
N ARG A 214 6.29 -21.21 6.02
CA ARG A 214 5.34 -22.29 5.75
C ARG A 214 4.15 -21.80 4.92
N LEU A 215 3.57 -20.65 5.26
CA LEU A 215 2.47 -20.06 4.51
C LEU A 215 2.92 -19.65 3.10
N ILE A 216 4.11 -19.04 2.96
CA ILE A 216 4.68 -18.70 1.63
C ILE A 216 4.84 -19.95 0.79
N GLY A 217 5.45 -21.00 1.33
CA GLY A 217 5.61 -22.28 0.66
C GLY A 217 4.27 -22.87 0.21
N LYS A 218 3.25 -22.83 1.08
CA LYS A 218 1.89 -23.29 0.76
C LYS A 218 1.32 -22.55 -0.47
N TYR A 219 1.32 -21.22 -0.46
CA TYR A 219 0.67 -20.44 -1.52
C TYR A 219 1.46 -20.42 -2.83
N ILE A 220 2.79 -20.41 -2.75
CA ILE A 220 3.61 -20.58 -3.95
C ILE A 220 3.39 -21.97 -4.54
N ASN A 221 3.33 -23.03 -3.72
CA ASN A 221 3.00 -24.35 -4.24
C ASN A 221 1.61 -24.41 -4.89
N ALA A 222 0.59 -23.79 -4.27
CA ALA A 222 -0.74 -23.72 -4.88
C ALA A 222 -0.68 -23.00 -6.23
N PHE A 223 0.04 -21.88 -6.33
CA PHE A 223 0.27 -21.20 -7.61
C PHE A 223 0.95 -22.10 -8.64
N LEU A 224 2.07 -22.74 -8.28
CA LEU A 224 2.80 -23.63 -9.19
C LEU A 224 1.94 -24.83 -9.64
N THR A 225 1.13 -25.38 -8.73
CA THR A 225 0.24 -26.51 -9.02
C THR A 225 -0.89 -26.08 -9.95
N ALA A 226 -1.56 -24.95 -9.67
CA ALA A 226 -2.64 -24.44 -10.51
C ALA A 226 -2.15 -24.08 -11.93
N THR A 227 -0.92 -23.57 -12.05
CA THR A 227 -0.36 -23.12 -13.33
C THR A 227 0.25 -24.26 -14.16
N PHE A 228 0.94 -25.21 -13.52
CA PHE A 228 1.79 -26.17 -14.23
C PHE A 228 1.45 -27.64 -14.00
N SER A 229 0.59 -27.99 -13.04
CA SER A 229 0.23 -29.39 -12.82
C SER A 229 -0.63 -29.93 -13.95
N SER A 230 -0.37 -31.18 -14.34
CA SER A 230 -1.21 -31.94 -15.28
C SER A 230 -2.33 -32.72 -14.60
N VAL A 231 -2.39 -32.72 -13.26
CA VAL A 231 -3.37 -33.49 -12.47
C VAL A 231 -4.55 -32.58 -12.09
N ASP A 232 -5.68 -32.72 -12.79
CA ASP A 232 -6.84 -31.83 -12.64
C ASP A 232 -7.33 -31.69 -11.17
N ASP A 233 -7.43 -32.79 -10.42
CA ASP A 233 -7.87 -32.73 -9.01
C ASP A 233 -6.95 -31.85 -8.13
N GLN A 234 -5.64 -31.83 -8.41
CA GLN A 234 -4.69 -30.99 -7.69
C GLN A 234 -4.79 -29.52 -8.12
N VAL A 235 -5.13 -29.27 -9.38
CA VAL A 235 -5.36 -27.93 -9.92
C VAL A 235 -6.57 -27.30 -9.24
N ASP A 236 -7.69 -28.03 -9.13
CA ASP A 236 -8.91 -27.53 -8.49
C ASP A 236 -8.70 -27.21 -7.00
N GLU A 237 -8.01 -28.09 -6.27
CA GLU A 237 -7.65 -27.83 -4.87
C GLU A 237 -6.76 -26.58 -4.74
N ALA A 238 -5.76 -26.46 -5.61
CA ALA A 238 -4.85 -25.32 -5.61
C ALA A 238 -5.57 -24.00 -5.92
N LEU A 239 -6.47 -23.99 -6.91
CA LEU A 239 -7.31 -22.83 -7.24
C LEU A 239 -8.21 -22.43 -6.07
N ALA A 240 -8.82 -23.40 -5.38
CA ALA A 240 -9.62 -23.14 -4.18
C ALA A 240 -8.77 -22.49 -3.07
N GLN A 241 -7.55 -22.99 -2.83
CA GLN A 241 -6.64 -22.41 -1.84
C GLN A 241 -6.21 -20.98 -2.19
N LEU A 242 -5.95 -20.70 -3.47
CA LEU A 242 -5.61 -19.36 -3.94
C LEU A 242 -6.82 -18.41 -3.82
N SER A 243 -8.01 -18.86 -4.24
CA SER A 243 -9.26 -18.08 -4.12
C SER A 243 -9.57 -17.72 -2.66
N GLU A 244 -9.48 -18.67 -1.73
CA GLU A 244 -9.64 -18.42 -0.30
C GLU A 244 -8.65 -17.37 0.20
N ALA A 245 -7.38 -17.47 -0.20
CA ALA A 245 -6.34 -16.52 0.20
C ALA A 245 -6.57 -15.11 -0.36
N PHE A 246 -7.05 -15.02 -1.60
CA PHE A 246 -7.41 -13.78 -2.24
C PHE A 246 -8.58 -13.11 -1.52
N LEU A 247 -9.67 -13.85 -1.28
CA LEU A 247 -10.84 -13.32 -0.56
C LEU A 247 -10.48 -12.86 0.85
N LYS A 248 -9.64 -13.62 1.57
CA LYS A 248 -9.14 -13.22 2.90
C LYS A 248 -8.31 -11.93 2.82
N THR A 249 -7.53 -11.76 1.76
CA THR A 249 -6.73 -10.55 1.55
C THR A 249 -7.64 -9.37 1.19
N ALA A 250 -8.58 -9.54 0.26
CA ALA A 250 -9.56 -8.54 -0.10
C ALA A 250 -10.34 -8.06 1.13
N ALA A 251 -10.81 -8.96 1.99
CA ALA A 251 -11.48 -8.63 3.24
C ALA A 251 -10.60 -7.80 4.21
N LYS A 252 -9.27 -8.01 4.22
CA LYS A 252 -8.34 -7.20 5.03
C LYS A 252 -8.16 -5.77 4.49
N PHE A 253 -8.23 -5.58 3.17
CA PHE A 253 -8.05 -4.27 2.53
C PHE A 253 -9.36 -3.52 2.29
N GLN A 254 -10.50 -4.20 2.32
CA GLN A 254 -11.81 -3.59 2.10
C GLN A 254 -12.05 -2.34 2.97
N PRO A 255 -11.69 -2.33 4.29
CA PRO A 255 -11.90 -1.14 5.11
C PRO A 255 -11.13 0.10 4.61
N PHE A 256 -9.92 -0.08 4.09
CA PHE A 256 -9.13 1.01 3.50
C PHE A 256 -9.82 1.57 2.26
N LEU A 257 -10.34 0.69 1.39
CA LEU A 257 -11.06 1.09 0.18
C LEU A 257 -12.37 1.82 0.52
N ASP A 258 -13.11 1.32 1.50
CA ASP A 258 -14.38 1.91 1.94
C ASP A 258 -14.15 3.32 2.49
N ILE A 259 -13.15 3.50 3.34
CA ILE A 259 -12.83 4.80 3.93
C ILE A 259 -12.26 5.78 2.91
N ARG A 260 -11.40 5.33 1.99
CA ARG A 260 -10.93 6.18 0.89
C ARG A 260 -12.10 6.65 0.03
N ASN A 261 -13.01 5.74 -0.34
CA ASN A 261 -14.17 6.09 -1.17
C ASN A 261 -15.15 7.02 -0.42
N LEU A 262 -15.25 6.91 0.91
CA LEU A 262 -15.98 7.85 1.74
C LEU A 262 -15.34 9.26 1.69
N GLU A 263 -14.01 9.33 1.73
CA GLU A 263 -13.30 10.59 1.68
C GLU A 263 -13.43 11.29 0.32
N THR A 264 -13.21 10.55 -0.78
CA THR A 264 -13.20 11.11 -2.14
C THR A 264 -13.48 10.06 -3.22
N ASP A 265 -14.32 10.43 -4.20
CA ASP A 265 -14.46 9.73 -5.49
C ASP A 265 -13.76 10.49 -6.65
N GLY A 266 -12.98 11.52 -6.31
CA GLY A 266 -12.34 12.45 -7.24
C GLY A 266 -13.19 13.67 -7.64
N LYS A 267 -14.48 13.71 -7.27
CA LYS A 267 -15.39 14.84 -7.55
C LYS A 267 -16.13 15.33 -6.31
N THR A 268 -16.45 14.43 -5.39
CA THR A 268 -17.25 14.66 -4.19
C THR A 268 -16.61 13.96 -2.99
N SER A 269 -16.90 14.48 -1.80
CA SER A 269 -16.47 13.94 -0.51
C SER A 269 -17.70 13.60 0.31
N MET A 270 -18.04 12.30 0.40
CA MET A 270 -19.13 11.84 1.25
C MET A 270 -18.83 12.12 2.73
N TRP A 271 -17.56 12.12 3.13
CA TRP A 271 -17.11 12.52 4.46
C TRP A 271 -17.52 13.96 4.80
N THR A 272 -17.35 14.90 3.86
CA THR A 272 -17.76 16.30 4.06
C THR A 272 -19.28 16.44 4.10
N ALA A 273 -20.02 15.63 3.33
CA ALA A 273 -21.48 15.59 3.41
C ALA A 273 -21.96 15.07 4.78
N LEU A 274 -21.38 13.96 5.27
CA LEU A 274 -21.64 13.42 6.60
C LEU A 274 -21.31 14.42 7.72
N ALA A 275 -20.20 15.14 7.59
CA ALA A 275 -19.84 16.21 8.53
C ALA A 275 -20.91 17.31 8.57
N GLN A 276 -21.44 17.73 7.42
CA GLN A 276 -22.52 18.72 7.36
C GLN A 276 -23.82 18.20 8.00
N GLU A 277 -24.18 16.93 7.78
CA GLU A 277 -25.35 16.29 8.39
C GLU A 277 -25.21 16.22 9.91
N LEU A 278 -24.04 15.83 10.42
CA LEU A 278 -23.74 15.88 11.86
C LEU A 278 -23.94 17.30 12.41
N PHE A 279 -23.47 18.31 11.68
CA PHE A 279 -23.57 19.72 12.08
C PHE A 279 -25.00 20.25 12.01
N ALA A 280 -25.82 19.73 11.11
CA ALA A 280 -27.25 19.97 11.07
C ALA A 280 -27.94 19.43 12.34
N GLY A 281 -27.45 18.33 12.91
CA GLY A 281 -27.93 17.79 14.18
C GLY A 281 -29.41 17.42 14.10
N GLU A 282 -30.25 18.05 14.89
CA GLU A 282 -31.72 17.85 14.87
C GLU A 282 -32.41 18.23 13.55
N TYR A 283 -31.69 18.82 12.60
CA TYR A 283 -32.20 19.13 11.26
C TYR A 283 -31.72 18.13 10.19
N SER A 284 -31.00 17.08 10.56
CA SER A 284 -30.37 16.16 9.59
C SER A 284 -31.37 15.50 8.64
N ASP A 285 -32.61 15.29 9.08
CA ASP A 285 -33.71 14.70 8.30
C ASP A 285 -34.34 15.67 7.29
N ARG A 286 -34.05 16.97 7.41
CA ARG A 286 -34.58 18.06 6.56
C ARG A 286 -33.53 18.75 5.72
N VAL A 287 -32.30 18.22 5.70
CA VAL A 287 -31.21 18.77 4.90
C VAL A 287 -30.80 17.79 3.80
N GLU A 288 -30.68 18.28 2.57
CA GLU A 288 -30.07 17.57 1.46
C GLU A 288 -28.70 18.18 1.21
N VAL A 289 -27.62 17.43 1.47
CA VAL A 289 -26.25 17.94 1.31
C VAL A 289 -25.71 17.63 -0.08
N SER A 290 -25.30 18.67 -0.80
CA SER A 290 -24.58 18.61 -2.07
C SER A 290 -23.14 19.01 -1.82
N ASN A 291 -22.20 18.10 -2.02
CA ASN A 291 -20.77 18.36 -1.82
C ASN A 291 -19.99 18.40 -3.14
N GLN A 292 -18.95 19.22 -3.19
CA GLN A 292 -17.98 19.24 -4.29
C GLN A 292 -16.54 19.32 -3.76
N ILE A 293 -15.67 18.46 -4.28
CA ILE A 293 -14.22 18.62 -4.14
C ILE A 293 -13.73 19.65 -5.15
N VAL A 294 -12.94 20.61 -4.66
CA VAL A 294 -12.38 21.68 -5.47
C VAL A 294 -10.88 21.80 -5.20
N ASN A 295 -10.12 22.22 -6.21
CA ASN A 295 -8.68 22.44 -6.04
C ASN A 295 -8.41 23.68 -5.17
N ASN A 296 -7.15 23.82 -4.74
CA ASN A 296 -6.70 24.87 -3.81
C ASN A 296 -7.14 26.29 -4.24
N LEU A 297 -6.89 26.68 -5.51
CA LEU A 297 -7.25 28.01 -6.02
C LEU A 297 -8.76 28.30 -5.91
N TRP A 298 -9.59 27.34 -6.33
CA TRP A 298 -11.04 27.51 -6.32
C TRP A 298 -11.63 27.40 -4.91
N PHE A 299 -11.06 26.54 -4.07
CA PHE A 299 -11.53 26.29 -2.70
C PHE A 299 -11.70 27.60 -1.92
N PHE A 300 -10.71 28.49 -1.96
CA PHE A 300 -10.76 29.73 -1.20
C PHE A 300 -11.79 30.74 -1.72
N SER A 301 -12.14 30.69 -3.01
CA SER A 301 -13.19 31.54 -3.61
C SER A 301 -14.61 31.04 -3.34
N LYS A 302 -14.78 29.74 -3.06
CA LYS A 302 -16.10 29.14 -2.81
C LYS A 302 -16.59 29.45 -1.40
N THR A 303 -17.91 29.58 -1.29
CA THR A 303 -18.62 29.87 -0.05
C THR A 303 -19.82 28.92 0.02
N PRO A 304 -19.98 28.13 1.11
CA PRO A 304 -21.10 27.23 1.24
C PRO A 304 -22.40 28.03 1.38
N GLY A 305 -23.51 27.42 0.97
CA GLY A 305 -24.79 28.09 0.85
C GLY A 305 -25.97 27.18 1.15
N THR A 306 -27.14 27.77 1.28
CA THR A 306 -28.39 27.07 1.55
C THR A 306 -29.47 27.52 0.58
N THR A 307 -30.30 26.60 0.10
CA THR A 307 -31.50 26.89 -0.70
C THR A 307 -32.68 26.15 -0.11
N LEU A 308 -33.76 26.88 0.23
CA LEU A 308 -34.99 26.27 0.75
C LEU A 308 -35.84 25.70 -0.40
N ARG A 309 -36.36 24.48 -0.25
CA ARG A 309 -37.22 23.78 -1.20
C ARG A 309 -38.31 23.01 -0.45
N ASN A 310 -39.56 23.48 -0.53
CA ASN A 310 -40.74 22.75 0.00
C ASN A 310 -40.54 22.23 1.43
N ASP A 311 -40.14 23.12 2.34
CA ASP A 311 -39.81 22.83 3.75
C ASP A 311 -38.51 22.04 4.01
N ASP A 312 -37.82 21.57 2.98
CA ASP A 312 -36.48 21.00 3.08
C ASP A 312 -35.41 22.03 2.69
N MET A 313 -34.18 21.81 3.15
CA MET A 313 -33.04 22.68 2.87
C MET A 313 -31.98 21.94 2.08
N ARG A 314 -31.68 22.41 0.88
CA ARG A 314 -30.48 22.00 0.18
C ARG A 314 -29.28 22.80 0.69
N ILE A 315 -28.19 22.11 1.05
CA ILE A 315 -26.94 22.71 1.51
C ILE A 315 -25.83 22.40 0.51
N ASP A 316 -25.17 23.43 -0.01
CA ASP A 316 -23.98 23.26 -0.86
C ASP A 316 -22.71 23.42 0.00
N THR A 317 -21.86 22.39 0.03
CA THR A 317 -20.59 22.35 0.76
C THR A 317 -19.41 22.12 -0.16
N TYR A 318 -18.20 22.44 0.31
CA TYR A 318 -16.97 22.28 -0.45
C TYR A 318 -15.89 21.60 0.36
N ALA A 319 -15.12 20.74 -0.30
CA ALA A 319 -13.98 20.06 0.27
C ALA A 319 -12.70 20.36 -0.54
N LEU A 320 -11.57 20.41 0.16
CA LEU A 320 -10.22 20.35 -0.43
C LEU A 320 -9.48 19.21 0.27
N ILE A 321 -8.98 18.28 -0.52
CA ILE A 321 -8.16 17.16 -0.05
C ILE A 321 -6.71 17.59 -0.15
N VAL A 322 -5.99 17.55 0.96
CA VAL A 322 -4.59 17.99 1.06
C VAL A 322 -3.70 16.78 1.26
N ASP A 323 -3.08 16.35 0.17
CA ASP A 323 -2.01 15.37 0.21
C ASP A 323 -0.77 15.99 0.87
N LYS A 324 0.01 15.18 1.59
CA LYS A 324 1.33 15.60 2.06
C LYS A 324 2.14 16.00 0.82
N ASP A 325 2.91 17.08 0.90
CA ASP A 325 3.81 17.46 -0.19
C ASP A 325 4.58 16.21 -0.61
N LYS A 326 4.51 15.89 -1.91
CA LYS A 326 5.24 14.73 -2.42
C LYS A 326 6.68 14.90 -1.96
N PRO A 327 7.27 13.86 -1.35
CA PRO A 327 8.68 13.92 -1.03
C PRO A 327 9.44 14.30 -2.31
N ASP A 328 10.55 15.03 -2.15
CA ASP A 328 11.39 15.49 -3.27
C ASP A 328 11.55 14.34 -4.29
N GLU A 329 11.58 14.61 -5.60
CA GLU A 329 11.58 13.56 -6.64
C GLU A 329 12.77 12.57 -6.50
N ASN A 330 13.73 12.91 -5.65
CA ASN A 330 14.90 12.10 -5.27
C ASN A 330 14.66 11.12 -4.11
N GLU A 331 13.58 11.28 -3.34
CA GLU A 331 13.19 10.32 -2.30
C GLU A 331 12.48 9.13 -2.97
N ILE A 332 13.21 8.02 -3.05
CA ILE A 332 12.74 6.72 -3.55
C ILE A 332 11.59 6.15 -2.68
N TRP A 333 11.28 6.80 -1.56
CA TRP A 333 10.23 6.41 -0.63
C TRP A 333 8.85 6.70 -1.23
N LEU A 334 7.99 5.69 -1.15
CA LEU A 334 6.62 5.78 -1.62
C LEU A 334 5.90 6.88 -0.81
N PRO A 335 5.27 7.87 -1.46
CA PRO A 335 4.48 8.85 -0.73
C PRO A 335 3.41 8.15 0.11
N GLU A 336 3.05 8.76 1.23
CA GLU A 336 1.83 8.41 1.94
C GLU A 336 0.67 8.42 0.93
N GLU A 337 -0.13 7.35 0.90
CA GLU A 337 -1.25 7.26 -0.07
C GLU A 337 -2.48 7.97 0.47
N SER A 338 -2.62 8.06 1.80
CA SER A 338 -3.69 8.82 2.41
C SER A 338 -3.38 10.32 2.43
N PRO A 339 -4.35 11.19 2.13
CA PRO A 339 -4.23 12.62 2.37
C PRO A 339 -3.92 12.92 3.85
N SER A 340 -3.24 14.03 4.10
CA SER A 340 -2.92 14.46 5.47
C SER A 340 -4.10 15.19 6.14
N GLU A 341 -4.81 16.01 5.36
CA GLU A 341 -5.84 16.92 5.85
C GLU A 341 -7.03 16.97 4.88
N VAL A 342 -8.24 17.10 5.42
CA VAL A 342 -9.46 17.42 4.67
C VAL A 342 -9.99 18.77 5.14
N ASN A 343 -10.04 19.73 4.22
CA ASN A 343 -10.50 21.09 4.50
C ASN A 343 -11.96 21.18 4.06
N MET A 344 -12.83 21.52 4.99
CA MET A 344 -14.26 21.54 4.79
C MET A 344 -14.80 22.95 4.95
N LYS A 345 -15.64 23.38 4.01
CA LYS A 345 -16.47 24.57 4.14
C LYS A 345 -17.93 24.15 4.31
N LEU A 346 -18.40 24.22 5.56
CA LEU A 346 -19.75 23.85 5.96
C LEU A 346 -20.61 25.09 6.23
N VAL A 347 -21.92 24.91 6.16
CA VAL A 347 -22.92 25.85 6.67
C VAL A 347 -23.05 25.65 8.19
N SER A 348 -23.08 26.76 8.94
CA SER A 348 -23.22 26.68 10.39
C SER A 348 -24.63 26.25 10.81
N LYS A 349 -24.73 25.55 11.95
CA LYS A 349 -26.00 25.17 12.56
C LYS A 349 -26.94 26.35 12.78
N GLU A 350 -26.40 27.52 13.13
CA GLU A 350 -27.17 28.76 13.31
C GLU A 350 -27.79 29.28 12.00
N ALA A 351 -27.14 29.06 10.86
CA ALA A 351 -27.72 29.39 9.56
C ALA A 351 -28.88 28.44 9.21
N ILE A 352 -28.67 27.14 9.45
CA ILE A 352 -29.69 26.09 9.24
C ILE A 352 -30.92 26.40 10.09
N ARG A 353 -30.73 26.62 11.40
CA ARG A 353 -31.79 26.98 12.36
C ARG A 353 -32.58 28.22 11.94
N ARG A 354 -31.92 29.23 11.36
CA ARG A 354 -32.60 30.46 10.91
C ARG A 354 -33.45 30.26 9.67
N ALA A 355 -33.05 29.36 8.78
CA ALA A 355 -33.78 29.08 7.56
C ALA A 355 -34.80 27.93 7.70
N LEU A 356 -34.63 27.06 8.69
CA LEU A 356 -35.61 26.04 9.10
C LEU A 356 -36.20 26.42 10.49
N PRO A 357 -37.29 27.22 10.55
CA PRO A 357 -37.91 27.56 11.82
C PRO A 357 -38.29 26.29 12.59
N ARG A 358 -37.89 26.23 13.87
CA ARG A 358 -38.18 25.11 14.77
C ARG A 358 -39.69 24.90 14.95
N GLN A 359 -40.13 23.64 14.99
CA GLN A 359 -41.13 23.23 15.99
C GLN A 359 -40.46 23.35 17.35
N ASN A 360 -41.15 23.96 18.33
CA ASN A 360 -40.69 24.46 19.65
C ASN A 360 -39.97 23.48 20.59
N ASP A 361 -39.22 22.50 20.10
CA ASP A 361 -38.46 21.61 20.97
C ASP A 361 -37.13 22.25 21.36
N THR A 362 -37.09 22.77 22.58
CA THR A 362 -35.90 23.35 23.23
C THR A 362 -35.18 22.32 24.10
N THR A 363 -35.68 21.08 24.18
CA THR A 363 -35.19 20.08 25.13
C THR A 363 -33.92 19.35 24.68
N HIS A 364 -33.57 19.43 23.40
CA HIS A 364 -32.31 18.91 22.86
C HIS A 364 -31.27 20.02 22.66
N GLN A 365 -30.70 20.51 23.76
CA GLN A 365 -29.39 21.17 23.71
C GLN A 365 -28.32 20.09 23.54
N LEU A 366 -28.16 19.60 22.30
CA LEU A 366 -27.01 18.78 21.96
C LEU A 366 -25.74 19.64 22.10
N ALA A 367 -24.67 19.03 22.61
CA ALA A 367 -23.36 19.65 22.72
C ALA A 367 -22.97 20.30 21.36
N PRO A 368 -22.24 21.43 21.37
CA PRO A 368 -21.81 22.05 20.13
C PRO A 368 -20.98 21.06 19.32
N ASN A 369 -21.34 20.88 18.05
CA ASN A 369 -20.52 20.14 17.10
C ASN A 369 -19.27 20.98 16.79
N THR A 370 -18.10 20.41 17.04
CA THR A 370 -16.80 21.05 16.82
C THR A 370 -15.99 20.29 15.79
N CYS A 371 -14.93 20.88 15.21
CA CYS A 371 -14.11 20.16 14.25
C CYS A 371 -13.37 18.97 14.89
N ALA A 372 -13.04 19.03 16.18
CA ALA A 372 -12.51 17.90 16.95
C ALA A 372 -13.50 16.72 17.03
N SER A 373 -14.80 16.99 17.10
CA SER A 373 -15.81 15.92 17.08
C SER A 373 -15.79 15.10 15.78
N LEU A 374 -15.39 15.71 14.66
CA LEU A 374 -15.21 15.01 13.39
C LEU A 374 -14.01 14.05 13.41
N ASN A 375 -12.89 14.42 14.05
CA ASN A 375 -11.76 13.49 14.22
C ASN A 375 -12.15 12.30 15.11
N ARG A 376 -12.93 12.53 16.17
CA ARG A 376 -13.46 11.44 17.01
C ARG A 376 -14.39 10.52 16.23
N LEU A 377 -15.24 11.09 15.37
CA LEU A 377 -16.10 10.33 14.48
C LEU A 377 -15.28 9.53 13.45
N ALA A 378 -14.23 10.11 12.87
CA ALA A 378 -13.34 9.40 11.96
C ALA A 378 -12.66 8.20 12.64
N LEU A 379 -12.18 8.37 13.87
CA LEU A 379 -11.62 7.27 14.68
C LEU A 379 -12.66 6.19 14.97
N ALA A 380 -13.86 6.58 15.42
CA ALA A 380 -14.94 5.63 15.70
C ALA A 380 -15.32 4.84 14.43
N LEU A 381 -15.40 5.53 13.30
CA LEU A 381 -15.68 4.91 12.01
C LEU A 381 -14.58 3.93 11.62
N ALA A 382 -13.32 4.34 11.65
CA ALA A 382 -12.17 3.48 11.34
C ALA A 382 -12.15 2.22 12.21
N LEU A 383 -12.43 2.34 13.51
CA LEU A 383 -12.55 1.21 14.43
C LEU A 383 -13.75 0.31 14.12
N SER A 384 -14.87 0.88 13.65
CA SER A 384 -16.08 0.13 13.34
C SER A 384 -15.96 -0.72 12.07
N VAL A 385 -15.24 -0.21 11.06
CA VAL A 385 -15.04 -0.90 9.79
C VAL A 385 -13.76 -1.75 9.75
N SER A 386 -12.83 -1.54 10.68
CA SER A 386 -11.63 -2.37 10.80
C SER A 386 -11.98 -3.83 11.13
N THR A 387 -11.15 -4.77 10.64
CA THR A 387 -11.25 -6.18 11.03
C THR A 387 -11.10 -6.34 12.54
N GLU A 388 -11.71 -7.38 13.11
CA GLU A 388 -11.60 -7.68 14.54
C GLU A 388 -10.14 -7.83 14.98
N GLU A 389 -9.31 -8.49 14.16
CA GLU A 389 -7.86 -8.63 14.36
C GLU A 389 -7.17 -7.26 14.44
N ALA A 390 -7.39 -6.38 13.46
CA ALA A 390 -6.77 -5.06 13.44
C ALA A 390 -7.21 -4.18 14.60
N ARG A 391 -8.52 -4.13 14.88
CA ARG A 391 -9.08 -3.40 16.03
C ARG A 391 -8.51 -3.92 17.35
N GLY A 392 -8.38 -5.23 17.50
CA GLY A 392 -7.78 -5.85 18.67
C GLY A 392 -6.31 -5.45 18.87
N ARG A 393 -5.51 -5.40 17.80
CA ARG A 393 -4.11 -4.93 17.86
C ARG A 393 -4.03 -3.46 18.28
N TYR A 394 -4.83 -2.59 17.66
CA TYR A 394 -4.90 -1.18 18.02
C TYR A 394 -5.23 -0.98 19.50
N LEU A 395 -6.31 -1.61 19.98
CA LEU A 395 -6.77 -1.42 21.35
C LEU A 395 -5.84 -2.02 22.42
N SER A 396 -5.08 -3.06 22.08
CA SER A 396 -4.22 -3.76 23.04
C SER A 396 -2.81 -3.17 23.15
N ARG A 397 -2.24 -2.71 22.04
CA ARG A 397 -0.84 -2.23 21.99
C ARG A 397 -0.61 -1.06 21.04
N GLY A 398 -1.64 -0.60 20.33
CA GLY A 398 -1.52 0.55 19.44
C GLY A 398 -1.45 1.85 20.24
N ARG A 399 -0.65 2.78 19.74
CA ARG A 399 -0.63 4.17 20.21
C ARG A 399 -1.95 4.87 19.80
N PRO A 400 -2.72 5.45 20.75
CA PRO A 400 -4.02 6.04 20.46
C PRO A 400 -3.92 7.29 19.58
N ILE A 401 -5.06 7.72 19.05
CA ILE A 401 -5.21 9.07 18.50
C ILE A 401 -5.80 9.94 19.60
N ILE A 402 -5.09 11.00 19.97
CA ILE A 402 -5.46 11.95 21.01
C ILE A 402 -6.02 13.18 20.30
N VAL A 403 -7.34 13.35 20.40
CA VAL A 403 -8.03 14.49 19.76
C VAL A 403 -8.04 15.68 20.71
N GLU A 404 -7.24 16.67 20.36
CA GLU A 404 -7.05 17.92 21.08
C GLU A 404 -8.22 18.89 20.91
N GLU A 405 -8.24 19.96 21.71
CA GLU A 405 -9.19 21.05 21.52
C GLU A 405 -8.93 21.82 20.23
N ASP A 406 -10.01 22.25 19.56
CA ASP A 406 -9.96 22.97 18.29
C ASP A 406 -9.18 24.29 18.37
N LEU A 407 -8.30 24.53 17.39
CA LEU A 407 -7.61 25.79 17.22
C LEU A 407 -8.54 26.82 16.55
N LEU A 408 -9.24 27.59 17.38
CA LEU A 408 -10.15 28.63 16.93
C LEU A 408 -9.40 29.78 16.25
N ARG A 409 -9.79 30.12 15.03
CA ARG A 409 -9.29 31.28 14.30
C ARG A 409 -10.32 32.41 14.30
N GLY A 410 -9.85 33.63 14.51
CA GLY A 410 -10.72 34.82 14.54
C GLY A 410 -11.18 35.31 13.17
N SER A 411 -10.62 34.79 12.07
CA SER A 411 -10.94 35.22 10.71
C SER A 411 -10.81 34.09 9.70
N HIS A 412 -11.51 34.23 8.57
CA HIS A 412 -11.41 33.30 7.45
C HIS A 412 -9.97 33.19 6.92
N LEU A 413 -9.25 34.31 6.82
CA LEU A 413 -7.84 34.31 6.38
C LEU A 413 -6.95 33.55 7.38
N GLY A 414 -7.15 33.76 8.68
CA GLY A 414 -6.39 33.04 9.71
C GLY A 414 -6.63 31.53 9.66
N TRP A 415 -7.86 31.10 9.37
CA TRP A 415 -8.17 29.69 9.13
C TRP A 415 -7.52 29.16 7.85
N ALA A 416 -7.61 29.91 6.75
CA ALA A 416 -7.05 29.51 5.46
C ALA A 416 -5.55 29.20 5.55
N THR A 417 -4.79 30.05 6.25
CA THR A 417 -3.33 29.95 6.38
C THR A 417 -2.84 29.03 7.50
N SER A 418 -3.73 28.45 8.31
CA SER A 418 -3.34 27.58 9.43
C SER A 418 -3.53 26.12 9.06
N PRO A 419 -2.47 25.29 8.95
CA PRO A 419 -2.63 23.86 8.69
C PRO A 419 -3.21 23.14 9.90
N LEU A 420 -3.77 21.95 9.69
CA LEU A 420 -4.01 20.96 10.73
C LEU A 420 -2.70 20.71 11.51
N GLU A 421 -2.78 20.68 12.83
CA GLU A 421 -1.63 20.33 13.68
C GLU A 421 -1.70 18.84 14.00
N VAL A 422 -0.69 18.09 13.53
CA VAL A 422 -0.53 16.66 13.81
C VAL A 422 0.90 16.43 14.29
N TRP A 423 1.05 15.78 15.43
CA TRP A 423 2.36 15.42 15.98
C TRP A 423 2.28 14.11 16.76
N GLU A 424 3.42 13.43 16.87
CA GLU A 424 3.52 12.17 17.62
C GLU A 424 4.31 12.41 18.91
N GLU A 425 3.74 11.93 20.01
CA GLU A 425 4.39 11.81 21.31
C GLU A 425 4.43 10.34 21.75
N ASP A 426 5.03 10.08 22.91
CA ASP A 426 5.11 8.73 23.50
C ASP A 426 3.73 8.11 23.75
N ASP A 427 2.73 8.93 24.09
CA ASP A 427 1.37 8.51 24.42
C ASP A 427 0.43 8.44 23.22
N GLY A 428 0.80 9.00 22.06
CA GLY A 428 0.08 8.75 20.80
C GLY A 428 0.22 9.81 19.71
N LEU A 429 -0.70 9.74 18.75
CA LEU A 429 -0.83 10.74 17.70
C LEU A 429 -1.79 11.83 18.16
N HIS A 430 -1.26 13.02 18.39
CA HIS A 430 -2.07 14.18 18.71
C HIS A 430 -2.57 14.85 17.44
N VAL A 431 -3.85 15.20 17.46
CA VAL A 431 -4.52 15.84 16.33
C VAL A 431 -5.31 17.04 16.83
N ARG A 432 -4.87 18.23 16.43
CA ARG A 432 -5.56 19.49 16.69
C ARG A 432 -6.11 20.07 15.39
N SER A 433 -7.44 19.99 15.28
CA SER A 433 -8.22 20.60 14.20
C SER A 433 -8.14 22.13 14.20
N VAL A 434 -8.33 22.75 13.03
CA VAL A 434 -8.44 24.21 12.92
C VAL A 434 -9.86 24.59 12.54
N GLU A 435 -10.44 25.48 13.32
CA GLU A 435 -11.85 25.85 13.22
C GLU A 435 -12.03 27.36 12.97
N TRP A 436 -12.99 27.70 12.12
CA TRP A 436 -13.51 29.06 12.01
C TRP A 436 -15.03 29.04 11.92
N VAL A 437 -15.68 29.76 12.83
CA VAL A 437 -17.14 29.85 12.90
C VAL A 437 -17.60 31.28 12.69
N SER A 438 -18.65 31.43 11.90
CA SER A 438 -19.45 32.64 11.83
C SER A 438 -20.93 32.31 11.99
N SER A 439 -21.78 33.32 12.00
CA SER A 439 -23.23 33.07 12.04
C SER A 439 -23.72 32.26 10.83
N LYS A 440 -22.99 32.26 9.70
CA LYS A 440 -23.40 31.59 8.46
C LYS A 440 -22.62 30.31 8.14
N GLN A 441 -21.37 30.23 8.59
CA GLN A 441 -20.38 29.27 8.10
C GLN A 441 -19.66 28.60 9.25
N HIS A 442 -19.26 27.36 9.06
CA HIS A 442 -18.40 26.62 9.97
C HIS A 442 -17.35 25.88 9.14
N TYR A 443 -16.10 26.31 9.22
CA TYR A 443 -15.02 25.74 8.44
C TYR A 443 -14.11 24.91 9.33
N CYS A 444 -13.75 23.73 8.84
CA CYS A 444 -12.95 22.74 9.56
C CYS A 444 -11.76 22.31 8.72
N LYS A 445 -10.61 22.13 9.38
CA LYS A 445 -9.48 21.35 8.88
C LYS A 445 -9.31 20.17 9.83
N VAL A 446 -9.50 18.97 9.31
CA VAL A 446 -9.54 17.73 10.09
C VAL A 446 -8.60 16.71 9.47
N MET A 447 -8.19 15.72 10.26
CA MET A 447 -7.39 14.62 9.75
C MET A 447 -8.21 13.80 8.75
N SER A 448 -7.57 13.37 7.66
CA SER A 448 -8.17 12.44 6.71
C SER A 448 -8.69 11.19 7.42
N PRO A 449 -9.96 10.77 7.22
CA PRO A 449 -10.42 9.47 7.69
C PRO A 449 -9.57 8.33 7.16
N TYR A 450 -9.02 8.48 5.95
CA TYR A 450 -8.13 7.48 5.37
C TYR A 450 -6.81 7.39 6.13
N ARG A 451 -6.22 8.52 6.53
CA ARG A 451 -5.05 8.56 7.42
C ARG A 451 -5.36 7.97 8.80
N VAL A 452 -6.55 8.22 9.36
CA VAL A 452 -6.99 7.60 10.62
C VAL A 452 -7.08 6.07 10.49
N MET A 453 -7.58 5.56 9.36
CA MET A 453 -7.62 4.13 9.05
C MET A 453 -6.21 3.52 8.97
N GLU A 454 -5.26 4.20 8.31
CA GLU A 454 -3.85 3.79 8.28
C GLU A 454 -3.25 3.74 9.69
N TRP A 455 -3.49 4.76 10.51
CA TRP A 455 -2.99 4.80 11.89
C TRP A 455 -3.50 3.61 12.71
N VAL A 456 -4.81 3.36 12.69
CA VAL A 456 -5.44 2.26 13.44
C VAL A 456 -4.88 0.90 13.01
N ASN A 457 -4.60 0.69 11.74
CA ASN A 457 -4.23 -0.63 11.22
C ASN A 457 -2.73 -0.87 11.16
N ILE A 458 -1.93 0.18 11.06
CA ILE A 458 -0.50 0.13 10.72
C ILE A 458 0.30 1.04 11.67
N ASP A 459 0.19 2.36 11.54
CA ASP A 459 1.22 3.26 12.10
C ASP A 459 1.23 3.33 13.64
N SER A 460 0.07 3.13 14.28
CA SER A 460 -0.03 3.03 15.74
C SER A 460 0.75 1.86 16.35
N LEU A 461 1.08 0.85 15.54
CA LEU A 461 1.74 -0.39 15.98
C LEU A 461 3.26 -0.34 15.80
N ARG A 462 3.79 0.72 15.20
CA ARG A 462 5.23 0.95 15.08
C ARG A 462 5.80 1.48 16.39
N VAL A 463 7.07 1.15 16.65
CA VAL A 463 7.80 1.70 17.79
C VAL A 463 8.02 3.20 17.57
N TYR A 464 7.67 4.01 18.56
CA TYR A 464 7.96 5.45 18.53
C TYR A 464 9.46 5.66 18.76
N GLN A 465 10.12 6.39 17.86
CA GLN A 465 11.57 6.64 17.94
C GLN A 465 11.92 7.98 18.60
N GLY A 466 10.93 8.80 19.01
CA GLY A 466 11.17 10.17 19.42
C GLY A 466 11.63 11.06 18.25
N SER A 467 11.38 12.36 18.33
CA SER A 467 12.07 13.34 17.48
C SER A 467 13.34 13.79 18.22
N ASP A 468 14.49 13.18 17.92
CA ASP A 468 15.80 13.65 18.39
C ASP A 468 16.15 15.05 17.85
#